data_AF-I2G9H5-F1
#
_entry.id   AF-I2G9H5-F1
#
_cell.length_a   1.000
_cell.length_b   1.000
_cell.length_c   1.000
_cell.angle_alpha   90.00
_cell.angle_beta   90.00
_cell.angle_gamma   90.00
#
_symmetry.space_group_name_H-M   'P 1'
#
loop_
_entity.id
_entity.type
_entity.pdbx_description
1 polymer ?
#
loop_
_entity_poly.entity_id
_entity_poly.type
_entity_poly.pdbx_seq_one_letter_code
_entity_poly.pdbx_strand_id
1 'polypeptide(L)'
;FALADAIHPGYGFLSENEEFARMVDEAGLIFIGPSAASMEIMGSKLAAKAAVAKFNVPLVPGTSEPITDLNDAKRIALEIGYPVLIKASAGGGGKGMRIVSSESEFQEQMERAVSEATSAFGDGSVFIEKFVQKPRHIEFQIFGDKHGNVVHLFERECSIQRRHQKVIEEAPSPARAN
;
A
#
# COMPACT_ATOMS: atom_id res chain seq x y z
N PHE A 1 40.96 -11.04 -0.97
CA PHE A 1 39.56 -11.04 -0.55
C PHE A 1 38.74 -10.50 -1.70
N ALA A 2 37.75 -11.23 -2.21
CA ALA A 2 36.82 -10.68 -3.18
C ALA A 2 35.79 -9.83 -2.42
N LEU A 3 35.63 -8.57 -2.83
CA LEU A 3 34.56 -7.70 -2.34
C LEU A 3 33.29 -8.00 -3.15
N ALA A 4 32.12 -7.86 -2.54
CA ALA A 4 30.85 -8.02 -3.25
C ALA A 4 30.62 -6.81 -4.18
N ASP A 5 30.00 -7.05 -5.34
CA ASP A 5 29.65 -5.99 -6.30
C ASP A 5 28.21 -5.49 -6.15
N ALA A 6 27.34 -6.27 -5.50
CA ALA A 6 25.90 -6.03 -5.45
C ALA A 6 25.25 -6.58 -4.17
N ILE A 7 24.09 -6.02 -3.82
CA ILE A 7 23.24 -6.48 -2.73
C ILE A 7 21.83 -6.73 -3.27
N HIS A 8 21.33 -7.96 -3.07
CA HIS A 8 19.93 -8.31 -3.30
C HIS A 8 19.21 -8.39 -1.96
N PRO A 9 18.22 -7.53 -1.67
CA PRO A 9 17.60 -7.48 -0.35
C PRO A 9 16.54 -8.56 -0.12
N GLY A 10 16.09 -9.24 -1.18
CA GLY A 10 15.02 -10.24 -1.07
C GLY A 10 13.67 -9.54 -0.85
N TYR A 11 12.92 -9.98 0.15
CA TYR A 11 11.64 -9.37 0.57
C TYR A 11 11.60 -9.21 2.09
N GLY A 12 10.77 -8.29 2.58
CA GLY A 12 10.77 -7.89 4.00
C GLY A 12 12.06 -7.17 4.41
N PHE A 13 12.30 -7.02 5.71
CA PHE A 13 13.49 -6.34 6.26
C PHE A 13 13.75 -4.97 5.61
N LEU A 14 14.85 -4.84 4.84
CA LEU A 14 15.29 -3.61 4.18
C LEU A 14 14.95 -3.54 2.68
N SER A 15 14.17 -4.49 2.16
CA SER A 15 13.88 -4.57 0.71
C SER A 15 13.07 -3.42 0.15
N GLU A 16 12.31 -2.71 0.99
CA GLU A 16 11.53 -1.52 0.62
C GLU A 16 12.02 -0.27 1.37
N ASN A 17 13.24 -0.29 1.91
CA ASN A 17 13.81 0.85 2.63
C ASN A 17 14.66 1.71 1.68
N GLU A 18 14.16 2.90 1.37
CA GLU A 18 14.74 3.85 0.44
C GLU A 18 16.10 4.38 0.90
N GLU A 19 16.30 4.55 2.21
CA GLU A 19 17.56 5.01 2.80
C GLU A 19 18.65 3.96 2.61
N PHE A 20 18.35 2.69 2.88
CA PHE A 20 19.27 1.58 2.63
C PHE A 20 19.64 1.47 1.17
N ALA A 21 18.68 1.55 0.24
CA ALA A 21 18.97 1.55 -1.20
C ALA A 21 19.91 2.70 -1.60
N ARG A 22 19.72 3.90 -1.03
CA ARG A 22 20.59 5.06 -1.24
C ARG A 22 22.00 4.84 -0.69
N MET A 23 22.12 4.30 0.53
CA MET A 23 23.41 3.97 1.14
C MET A 23 24.21 2.93 0.33
N VAL A 24 23.53 1.94 -0.26
CA VAL A 24 24.18 0.93 -1.12
C VAL A 24 24.76 1.58 -2.37
N ASP A 25 24.01 2.48 -3.01
CA ASP A 25 24.47 3.23 -4.19
C ASP A 25 25.64 4.19 -3.84
N GLU A 26 25.53 4.91 -2.73
CA GLU A 26 26.59 5.80 -2.21
C GLU A 26 27.88 5.05 -1.84
N ALA A 27 27.76 3.78 -1.42
CA ALA A 27 28.89 2.89 -1.16
C ALA A 27 29.53 2.32 -2.45
N GLY A 28 28.98 2.64 -3.63
CA GLY A 28 29.47 2.16 -4.92
C GLY A 28 29.07 0.71 -5.25
N LEU A 29 28.06 0.17 -4.57
CA LEU A 29 27.54 -1.18 -4.80
C LEU A 29 26.24 -1.12 -5.61
N ILE A 30 25.96 -2.19 -6.36
CA ILE A 30 24.69 -2.31 -7.09
C ILE A 30 23.60 -2.76 -6.12
N PHE A 31 22.61 -1.90 -5.89
CA PHE A 31 21.36 -2.32 -5.27
C PHE A 31 20.49 -3.04 -6.31
N ILE A 32 20.15 -4.31 -6.06
CA ILE A 32 19.29 -5.10 -6.95
C ILE A 32 17.82 -4.86 -6.58
N GLY A 33 17.24 -3.82 -7.17
CA GLY A 33 15.85 -3.42 -6.99
C GLY A 33 15.53 -2.09 -7.69
N PRO A 34 14.36 -1.49 -7.43
CA PRO A 34 14.01 -0.17 -7.97
C PRO A 34 14.87 0.93 -7.35
N SER A 35 14.80 2.14 -7.93
CA SER A 35 15.52 3.31 -7.39
C SER A 35 14.98 3.72 -6.01
N ALA A 36 15.83 4.32 -5.18
CA ALA A 36 15.42 4.87 -3.88
C ALA A 36 14.25 5.87 -4.01
N ALA A 37 14.25 6.71 -5.05
CA ALA A 37 13.15 7.64 -5.33
C ALA A 37 11.82 6.92 -5.65
N SER A 38 11.89 5.80 -6.38
CA SER A 38 10.70 4.97 -6.64
C SER A 38 10.18 4.32 -5.36
N MET A 39 11.08 3.85 -4.48
CA MET A 39 10.70 3.29 -3.17
C MET A 39 10.05 4.34 -2.28
N GLU A 40 10.60 5.55 -2.22
CA GLU A 40 10.06 6.67 -1.44
C GLU A 40 8.63 7.03 -1.87
N ILE A 41 8.37 7.12 -3.19
CA ILE A 41 7.03 7.38 -3.73
C ILE A 41 6.06 6.25 -3.38
N MET A 42 6.49 4.99 -3.51
CA MET A 42 5.62 3.82 -3.33
C MET A 42 5.44 3.41 -1.86
N GLY A 43 6.35 3.82 -0.97
CA GLY A 43 6.32 3.51 0.46
C GLY A 43 5.18 4.20 1.22
N SER A 44 4.72 5.37 0.74
CA SER A 44 3.53 6.04 1.26
C SER A 44 2.31 5.72 0.41
N LYS A 45 1.25 5.17 1.04
CA LYS A 45 0.00 4.83 0.32
C LYS A 45 -0.65 6.05 -0.31
N LEU A 46 -0.57 7.21 0.34
CA LEU A 46 -1.13 8.45 -0.19
C LEU A 46 -0.29 9.00 -1.34
N ALA A 47 1.05 9.00 -1.21
CA ALA A 47 1.93 9.42 -2.29
C ALA A 47 1.80 8.50 -3.51
N ALA A 48 1.70 7.18 -3.30
CA ALA A 48 1.47 6.20 -4.35
C ALA A 48 0.11 6.46 -5.05
N LYS A 49 -0.97 6.69 -4.29
CA LYS A 49 -2.27 7.06 -4.86
C LYS A 49 -2.21 8.35 -5.66
N ALA A 50 -1.57 9.39 -5.14
CA ALA A 50 -1.42 10.67 -5.82
C ALA A 50 -0.58 10.55 -7.09
N ALA A 51 0.42 9.66 -7.11
CA ALA A 51 1.19 9.32 -8.30
C ALA A 51 0.31 8.59 -9.34
N VAL A 52 -0.45 7.59 -8.91
CA VAL A 52 -1.32 6.80 -9.79
C VAL A 52 -2.52 7.61 -10.31
N ALA A 53 -3.06 8.54 -9.54
CA ALA A 53 -4.20 9.39 -9.91
C ALA A 53 -3.94 10.28 -11.13
N LYS A 54 -2.66 10.49 -11.50
CA LYS A 54 -2.26 11.20 -12.73
C LYS A 54 -2.45 10.35 -13.98
N PHE A 55 -2.72 9.05 -13.81
CA PHE A 55 -2.95 8.08 -14.87
C PHE A 55 -4.41 7.64 -14.88
N ASN A 56 -4.87 7.10 -16.00
CA ASN A 56 -6.24 6.61 -16.16
C ASN A 56 -6.44 5.22 -15.52
N VAL A 57 -6.11 5.10 -14.24
CA VAL A 57 -6.24 3.87 -13.44
C VAL A 57 -7.40 4.04 -12.46
N PRO A 58 -8.41 3.14 -12.44
CA PRO A 58 -9.49 3.21 -11.48
C PRO A 58 -8.97 3.08 -10.04
N LEU A 59 -9.35 4.03 -9.18
CA LEU A 59 -9.01 4.02 -7.76
C LEU A 59 -10.24 3.71 -6.92
N VAL A 60 -10.02 3.07 -5.77
CA VAL A 60 -11.09 2.89 -4.78
C VAL A 60 -11.51 4.27 -4.27
N PRO A 61 -12.81 4.60 -4.25
CA PRO A 61 -13.29 5.87 -3.71
C PRO A 61 -12.77 6.09 -2.28
N GLY A 62 -12.26 7.28 -1.99
CA GLY A 62 -11.57 7.55 -0.74
C GLY A 62 -10.98 8.95 -0.68
N THR A 63 -10.29 9.26 0.41
CA THR A 63 -9.53 10.50 0.54
C THR A 63 -8.17 10.38 -0.16
N SER A 64 -7.71 11.48 -0.75
CA SER A 64 -6.38 11.62 -1.34
C SER A 64 -5.35 12.13 -0.33
N GLU A 65 -5.82 12.82 0.71
CA GLU A 65 -5.00 13.42 1.76
C GLU A 65 -5.30 12.77 3.12
N PRO A 66 -4.39 12.91 4.11
CA PRO A 66 -4.66 12.51 5.48
C PRO A 66 -5.85 13.28 6.06
N ILE A 67 -6.63 12.61 6.89
CA ILE A 67 -7.73 13.24 7.61
C ILE A 67 -7.17 14.10 8.74
N THR A 68 -7.51 15.38 8.77
CA THR A 68 -7.15 16.31 9.85
C THR A 68 -8.35 16.80 10.66
N ASP A 69 -9.57 16.66 10.13
CA ASP A 69 -10.80 17.12 10.77
C ASP A 69 -11.85 15.98 10.80
N LEU A 70 -12.40 15.73 11.99
CA LEU A 70 -13.36 14.64 12.21
C LEU A 70 -14.71 14.88 11.51
N ASN A 71 -15.17 16.13 11.42
CA ASN A 71 -16.46 16.43 10.81
C ASN A 71 -16.39 16.26 9.29
N ASP A 72 -15.30 16.71 8.68
CA ASP A 72 -15.03 16.50 7.27
C ASP A 72 -14.89 15.00 6.96
N ALA A 73 -14.21 14.25 7.82
CA ALA A 73 -14.10 12.80 7.72
C ALA A 73 -15.47 12.09 7.70
N LYS A 74 -16.38 12.47 8.61
CA LYS A 74 -17.74 11.93 8.67
C LYS A 74 -18.54 12.27 7.41
N ARG A 75 -18.43 13.51 6.91
CA ARG A 75 -19.06 13.94 5.66
C ARG A 75 -18.58 13.11 4.47
N ILE A 76 -17.27 12.94 4.33
CA ILE A 76 -16.67 12.14 3.24
C ILE A 76 -17.08 10.67 3.36
N ALA A 77 -17.11 10.11 4.57
CA ALA A 77 -17.56 8.73 4.78
C ALA A 77 -19.03 8.53 4.37
N LEU A 78 -19.88 9.54 4.60
CA LEU A 78 -21.27 9.53 4.15
C LEU A 78 -21.38 9.61 2.62
N GLU A 79 -20.57 10.46 1.97
CA GLU A 79 -20.52 10.59 0.50
C GLU A 79 -20.03 9.32 -0.20
N ILE A 80 -19.00 8.67 0.35
CA ILE A 80 -18.52 7.34 -0.10
C ILE A 80 -19.58 6.25 0.17
N GLY A 81 -20.35 6.44 1.23
CA GLY A 81 -21.31 5.50 1.78
C GLY A 81 -20.65 4.41 2.63
N TYR A 82 -21.32 4.03 3.72
CA TYR A 82 -20.87 2.93 4.58
C TYR A 82 -21.06 1.53 3.93
N PRO A 83 -20.33 0.50 4.37
CA PRO A 83 -19.17 0.59 5.26
C PRO A 83 -17.96 1.26 4.57
N VAL A 84 -17.14 1.94 5.38
CA VAL A 84 -15.86 2.52 4.98
C VAL A 84 -14.71 1.87 5.76
N LEU A 85 -13.49 2.02 5.25
CA LEU A 85 -12.27 1.51 5.84
C LEU A 85 -11.33 2.68 6.15
N ILE A 86 -11.00 2.85 7.42
CA ILE A 86 -9.96 3.78 7.87
C ILE A 86 -8.62 3.02 7.82
N LYS A 87 -7.60 3.62 7.19
CA LYS A 87 -6.26 3.03 7.05
C LYS A 87 -5.18 4.02 7.49
N ALA A 88 -4.16 3.52 8.17
CA ALA A 88 -2.91 4.24 8.38
C ALA A 88 -2.20 4.52 7.03
N SER A 89 -1.76 5.78 6.85
CA SER A 89 -1.02 6.20 5.64
C SER A 89 0.34 5.53 5.57
N ALA A 90 1.05 5.51 6.70
CA ALA A 90 2.28 4.77 6.90
C ALA A 90 2.00 3.31 7.32
N GLY A 91 2.84 2.38 6.87
CA GLY A 91 2.88 0.99 7.37
C GLY A 91 2.17 -0.08 6.53
N GLY A 92 2.31 -1.33 6.96
CA GLY A 92 1.87 -2.54 6.24
C GLY A 92 1.51 -3.71 7.16
N GLY A 93 1.15 -4.86 6.57
CA GLY A 93 0.85 -6.09 7.33
C GLY A 93 -0.51 -6.12 8.06
N GLY A 94 -1.43 -5.23 7.69
CA GLY A 94 -2.81 -5.23 8.19
C GLY A 94 -3.03 -4.53 9.54
N LYS A 95 -2.02 -3.84 10.08
CA LYS A 95 -2.14 -2.99 11.28
C LYS A 95 -2.65 -1.60 10.93
N GLY A 96 -3.37 -0.96 11.85
CA GLY A 96 -3.91 0.39 11.66
C GLY A 96 -5.05 0.46 10.64
N MET A 97 -5.85 -0.61 10.53
CA MET A 97 -7.04 -0.66 9.66
C MET A 97 -8.31 -0.90 10.48
N ARG A 98 -9.34 -0.08 10.28
CA ARG A 98 -10.63 -0.18 10.98
C ARG A 98 -11.79 -0.09 10.01
N ILE A 99 -12.67 -1.10 10.02
CA ILE A 99 -13.92 -1.08 9.28
C ILE A 99 -14.92 -0.28 10.12
N VAL A 100 -15.56 0.70 9.49
CA VAL A 100 -16.62 1.50 10.10
C VAL A 100 -17.92 1.20 9.38
N SER A 101 -18.91 0.67 10.10
CA SER A 101 -20.17 0.23 9.48
C SER A 101 -21.26 1.30 9.49
N SER A 102 -21.12 2.31 10.34
CA SER A 102 -22.10 3.37 10.54
C SER A 102 -21.46 4.66 11.07
N GLU A 103 -22.16 5.79 10.92
CA GLU A 103 -21.68 7.09 11.40
C GLU A 103 -21.47 7.13 12.92
N SER A 104 -22.30 6.42 13.69
CA SER A 104 -22.19 6.34 15.16
C SER A 104 -20.90 5.68 15.63
N GLU A 105 -20.32 4.80 14.83
CA GLU A 105 -19.05 4.11 15.16
C GLU A 105 -17.82 4.92 14.72
N PHE A 106 -17.99 5.91 13.86
CA PHE A 106 -16.89 6.53 13.12
C PHE A 106 -15.81 7.12 14.02
N GLN A 107 -16.23 7.90 15.02
CA GLN A 107 -15.29 8.60 15.90
C GLN A 107 -14.44 7.60 16.71
N GLU A 108 -15.07 6.62 17.36
CA GLU A 108 -14.35 5.60 18.14
C GLU A 108 -13.36 4.83 17.26
N GLN A 109 -13.78 4.41 16.06
CA GLN A 109 -12.92 3.67 15.15
C GLN A 109 -11.76 4.52 14.62
N MET A 110 -11.98 5.80 14.37
CA MET A 110 -10.93 6.73 13.94
C MET A 110 -9.88 6.92 15.04
N GLU A 111 -10.29 7.19 16.28
CA GLU A 111 -9.38 7.35 17.43
C GLU A 111 -8.51 6.10 17.63
N ARG A 112 -9.12 4.92 17.50
CA ARG A 112 -8.41 3.63 17.59
C ARG A 112 -7.43 3.43 16.44
N ALA A 113 -7.81 3.79 15.21
CA ALA A 113 -6.92 3.69 14.05
C ALA A 113 -5.70 4.60 14.20
N VAL A 114 -5.89 5.85 14.62
CA VAL A 114 -4.82 6.85 14.85
C VAL A 114 -3.87 6.40 15.97
N SER A 115 -4.41 5.88 17.08
CA SER A 115 -3.63 5.38 18.20
C SER A 115 -2.77 4.16 17.81
N GLU A 116 -3.35 3.23 17.04
CA GLU A 116 -2.62 2.06 16.53
C GLU A 116 -1.54 2.46 15.51
N ALA A 117 -1.84 3.41 14.62
CA ALA A 117 -0.89 3.92 13.65
C ALA A 117 0.31 4.61 14.33
N THR A 118 0.04 5.51 15.28
CA THR A 118 1.09 6.20 16.06
C THR A 118 1.97 5.20 16.81
N SER A 119 1.38 4.22 17.49
CA SER A 119 2.13 3.25 18.29
C SER A 119 2.93 2.24 17.45
N ALA A 120 2.43 1.86 16.27
CA ALA A 120 3.08 0.86 15.41
C ALA A 120 4.11 1.48 14.44
N PHE A 121 3.88 2.72 13.99
CA PHE A 121 4.63 3.32 12.88
C PHE A 121 5.21 4.71 13.20
N GLY A 122 4.91 5.28 14.37
CA GLY A 122 5.35 6.64 14.73
C GLY A 122 4.61 7.75 13.99
N ASP A 123 3.67 7.40 13.10
CA ASP A 123 2.85 8.32 12.32
C ASP A 123 1.36 7.98 12.49
N GLY A 124 0.60 8.91 13.06
CA GLY A 124 -0.84 8.79 13.32
C GLY A 124 -1.72 9.14 12.12
N SER A 125 -1.14 9.48 10.97
CA SER A 125 -1.90 9.88 9.79
C SER A 125 -2.76 8.73 9.25
N VAL A 126 -4.04 9.02 9.00
CA VAL A 126 -5.02 8.04 8.49
C VAL A 126 -5.81 8.62 7.32
N PHE A 127 -6.34 7.75 6.46
CA PHE A 127 -7.18 8.09 5.32
C PHE A 127 -8.39 7.15 5.21
N ILE A 128 -9.43 7.54 4.45
CA ILE A 128 -10.66 6.76 4.28
C ILE A 128 -10.69 6.13 2.88
N GLU A 129 -11.16 4.89 2.78
CA GLU A 129 -11.56 4.26 1.53
C GLU A 129 -12.92 3.61 1.66
N LYS A 130 -13.58 3.37 0.52
CA LYS A 130 -14.72 2.47 0.47
C LYS A 130 -14.29 1.07 0.89
N PHE A 131 -15.02 0.47 1.83
CA PHE A 131 -14.81 -0.93 2.15
C PHE A 131 -15.47 -1.81 1.09
N VAL A 132 -14.66 -2.48 0.27
CA VAL A 132 -15.13 -3.44 -0.73
C VAL A 132 -15.47 -4.75 -0.02
N GLN A 133 -16.74 -5.13 -0.04
CA GLN A 133 -17.20 -6.39 0.55
C GLN A 133 -16.90 -7.56 -0.39
N LYS A 134 -16.39 -8.67 0.17
CA LYS A 134 -15.99 -9.88 -0.56
C LYS A 134 -15.06 -9.57 -1.76
N PRO A 135 -13.96 -8.82 -1.54
CA PRO A 135 -13.06 -8.47 -2.62
C PRO A 135 -12.29 -9.70 -3.10
N ARG A 136 -11.88 -9.68 -4.36
CA ARG A 136 -10.77 -10.52 -4.82
C ARG A 136 -9.50 -9.69 -4.79
N HIS A 137 -8.39 -10.30 -4.38
CA HIS A 137 -7.08 -9.67 -4.38
C HIS A 137 -6.34 -10.12 -5.63
N ILE A 138 -6.30 -9.27 -6.65
CA ILE A 138 -5.58 -9.49 -7.90
C ILE A 138 -4.40 -8.53 -7.96
N GLU A 139 -3.23 -9.04 -8.30
CA GLU A 139 -2.01 -8.24 -8.42
C GLU A 139 -1.26 -8.55 -9.72
N PHE A 140 -0.60 -7.54 -10.30
CA PHE A 140 0.13 -7.66 -11.56
C PHE A 140 1.63 -7.64 -11.29
N GLN A 141 2.34 -8.61 -11.87
CA GLN A 141 3.81 -8.60 -11.81
C GLN A 141 4.35 -7.67 -12.90
N ILE A 142 5.22 -6.74 -12.51
CA ILE A 142 5.89 -5.83 -13.44
C ILE A 142 7.39 -6.14 -13.47
N PHE A 143 8.00 -6.02 -14.64
CA PHE A 143 9.45 -6.06 -14.83
C PHE A 143 9.87 -4.92 -15.75
N GLY A 144 10.91 -4.18 -15.37
CA GLY A 144 11.43 -3.07 -16.16
C GLY A 144 12.95 -3.01 -16.13
N ASP A 145 13.54 -2.48 -17.19
CA ASP A 145 14.99 -2.29 -17.29
C ASP A 145 15.39 -0.80 -17.24
N LYS A 146 16.71 -0.54 -17.24
CA LYS A 146 17.26 0.82 -17.26
C LYS A 146 17.21 1.49 -18.65
N HIS A 147 16.70 0.80 -19.67
CA HIS A 147 16.58 1.29 -21.05
C HIS A 147 15.16 1.75 -21.38
N GLY A 148 14.25 1.71 -20.41
CA GLY A 148 12.87 2.17 -20.56
C GLY A 148 11.92 1.07 -21.04
N ASN A 149 12.37 -0.18 -21.14
CA ASN A 149 11.48 -1.30 -21.46
C ASN A 149 10.72 -1.71 -20.18
N VAL A 150 9.42 -1.94 -20.31
CA VAL A 150 8.56 -2.42 -19.22
C VAL A 150 7.61 -3.47 -19.78
N VAL A 151 7.51 -4.59 -19.07
CA VAL A 151 6.56 -5.67 -19.36
C VAL A 151 5.78 -6.00 -18.10
N HIS A 152 4.55 -6.47 -18.28
CA HIS A 152 3.84 -7.18 -17.22
C HIS A 152 3.96 -8.69 -17.46
N LEU A 153 4.11 -9.45 -16.38
CA LEU A 153 4.15 -10.92 -16.40
C LEU A 153 2.82 -11.47 -15.88
N PHE A 154 1.74 -11.03 -16.52
CA PHE A 154 0.35 -11.35 -16.15
C PHE A 154 0.02 -10.99 -14.69
N GLU A 155 -1.09 -11.52 -14.20
CA GLU A 155 -1.63 -11.32 -12.87
C GLU A 155 -1.56 -12.58 -12.01
N ARG A 156 -1.71 -12.38 -10.69
CA ARG A 156 -1.87 -13.43 -9.69
C ARG A 156 -3.18 -13.26 -8.93
N GLU A 157 -3.79 -14.37 -8.59
CA GLU A 157 -4.90 -14.47 -7.65
C GLU A 157 -4.33 -14.70 -6.24
N CYS A 158 -4.63 -13.81 -5.31
CA CYS A 158 -4.16 -13.91 -3.92
C CYS A 158 -5.30 -13.70 -2.89
N SER A 159 -6.54 -14.03 -3.25
CA SER A 159 -7.74 -13.82 -2.42
C SER A 159 -7.84 -14.80 -1.26
N ILE A 160 -7.19 -15.97 -1.35
CA ILE A 160 -7.17 -16.96 -0.27
C ILE A 160 -6.21 -16.46 0.81
N GLN A 161 -6.80 -15.79 1.80
CA GLN A 161 -6.09 -15.12 2.88
C GLN A 161 -6.62 -15.57 4.25
N ARG A 162 -5.74 -15.58 5.25
CA ARG A 162 -6.12 -15.73 6.66
C ARG A 162 -5.58 -14.52 7.42
N ARG A 163 -6.46 -13.78 8.10
CA ARG A 163 -6.10 -12.55 8.83
C ARG A 163 -5.33 -11.53 7.97
N HIS A 164 -5.78 -11.30 6.74
CA HIS A 164 -5.17 -10.38 5.77
C HIS A 164 -3.75 -10.75 5.30
N GLN A 165 -3.34 -12.01 5.51
CA GLN A 165 -2.09 -12.55 4.97
C GLN A 165 -2.42 -13.59 3.91
N LYS A 166 -1.69 -13.56 2.79
CA LYS A 166 -1.83 -14.51 1.68
C LYS A 166 -1.42 -15.92 2.14
N VAL A 167 -2.18 -16.91 1.71
CA VAL A 167 -1.99 -18.33 2.10
C VAL A 167 -1.87 -19.23 0.87
N ILE A 168 -2.69 -18.99 -0.15
CA ILE A 168 -2.62 -19.66 -1.43
C ILE A 168 -2.64 -18.58 -2.51
N GLU A 169 -1.69 -18.68 -3.44
CA GLU A 169 -1.60 -17.83 -4.61
C GLU A 169 -1.63 -18.68 -5.89
N GLU A 170 -2.36 -18.23 -6.90
CA GLU A 170 -2.49 -18.90 -8.20
C GLU A 170 -2.17 -17.95 -9.36
N ALA A 171 -1.67 -18.49 -10.48
CA ALA A 171 -1.35 -17.71 -11.68
C ALA A 171 -1.59 -18.55 -12.97
N PRO A 172 -2.25 -18.01 -14.01
CA PRO A 172 -3.00 -16.74 -14.02
C PRO A 172 -4.24 -16.83 -13.13
N SER A 173 -4.98 -15.74 -12.97
CA SER A 173 -6.19 -15.75 -12.16
C SER A 173 -7.27 -16.63 -12.80
N PRO A 174 -7.88 -17.58 -12.04
CA PRO A 174 -9.08 -18.28 -12.51
C PRO A 174 -10.30 -17.34 -12.55
N ALA A 175 -10.19 -16.14 -11.97
CA ALA A 175 -11.14 -15.05 -12.21
C ALA A 175 -11.04 -14.65 -13.67
N ARG A 176 -11.92 -15.16 -14.54
CA ARG A 176 -12.13 -14.45 -15.79
C ARG A 176 -12.72 -13.08 -15.45
N ALA A 177 -12.02 -12.03 -15.82
CA ALA A 177 -12.66 -10.78 -16.16
C ALA A 177 -13.54 -11.09 -17.38
N ASN A 178 -14.84 -11.27 -17.15
CA ASN A 178 -15.81 -11.21 -18.24
C ASN A 178 -15.91 -9.78 -18.73
#